data_AF-A0A928S4G0-F1
#
_entry.id   AF-A0A928S4G0-F1
#
_cell.length_a   1.000
_cell.length_b   1.000
_cell.length_c   1.000
_cell.angle_alpha   90.00
_cell.angle_beta   90.00
_cell.angle_gamma   90.00
#
_symmetry.space_group_name_H-M   'P 1'
#
loop_
_entity.id
_entity.type
_entity.pdbx_description
1 polymer ?
#
loop_
_entity_poly.entity_id
_entity_poly.type
_entity_poly.pdbx_seq_one_letter_code
_entity_poly.pdbx_strand_id
1 'polypeptide(L)'
;MTAIMLQCENCEYFSRDGKGRPVLTCDPFGAIKEPECLLKWQFLRLDQLHRSYEALLDLHRRIAPLQERMMKHMERELDEADQADTWKRAAEDEDGLHDDDDDDDRDGARPWR
;
A
#
# COMPACT_ATOMS: atom_id res chain seq x y z
N MET A 1 7.87 22.01 45.45
CA MET A 1 7.42 20.61 45.62
C MET A 1 7.64 19.93 44.29
N THR A 2 8.73 19.19 44.13
CA THR A 2 9.00 18.38 42.93
C THR A 2 7.99 17.25 42.91
N ALA A 3 7.06 17.27 41.95
CA ALA A 3 6.18 16.13 41.70
C ALA A 3 7.07 14.95 41.28
N ILE A 4 7.05 13.88 42.07
CA ILE A 4 7.74 12.63 41.73
C ILE A 4 6.95 11.99 40.61
N MET A 5 7.48 12.09 39.38
CA MET A 5 6.90 11.46 38.20
C MET A 5 6.67 9.96 38.47
N LEU A 6 5.43 9.51 38.35
CA LEU A 6 5.09 8.10 38.53
C LEU A 6 5.76 7.28 37.41
N GLN A 7 6.59 6.32 37.80
CA GLN A 7 7.10 5.33 36.87
C GLN A 7 5.96 4.39 36.45
N CYS A 8 5.89 4.06 35.16
CA CYS A 8 4.82 3.19 34.66
C CYS A 8 4.79 1.84 35.35
N GLU A 9 5.93 1.31 35.78
CA GLU A 9 6.02 0.06 36.56
C GLU A 9 5.23 0.10 37.89
N ASN A 10 5.01 1.29 38.44
CA ASN A 10 4.27 1.51 39.68
C ASN A 10 2.82 1.95 39.42
N CYS A 11 2.36 1.90 38.18
CA CYS A 11 1.00 2.29 37.78
C CYS A 11 0.07 1.07 37.72
N GLU A 12 -1.13 1.20 38.29
CA GLU A 12 -2.17 0.14 38.28
C GLU A 12 -2.63 -0.26 36.85
N TYR A 13 -2.44 0.62 35.88
CA TYR A 13 -2.81 0.41 34.48
C TYR A 13 -1.66 -0.14 33.61
N PHE A 14 -0.52 -0.44 34.20
CA PHE A 14 0.62 -0.99 33.46
C PHE A 14 0.77 -2.48 33.73
N SER A 15 0.92 -3.24 32.66
CA SER A 15 1.28 -4.65 32.73
C SER A 15 2.29 -4.99 31.65
N ARG A 16 2.98 -6.13 31.79
CA ARG A 16 3.82 -6.70 30.74
C ARG A 16 3.16 -7.97 30.22
N ASP A 17 3.11 -8.13 28.90
CA ASP A 17 2.65 -9.38 28.31
C ASP A 17 3.66 -10.52 28.53
N GLY A 18 3.29 -11.76 28.21
CA GLY A 18 4.17 -12.93 28.32
C GLY A 18 5.42 -12.87 27.42
N LYS A 19 5.55 -11.85 26.56
CA LYS A 19 6.71 -11.57 25.71
C LYS A 19 7.49 -10.34 26.19
N GLY A 20 7.18 -9.81 27.39
CA GLY A 20 7.84 -8.67 28.02
C GLY A 20 7.46 -7.30 27.46
N ARG A 21 6.48 -7.22 26.54
CA ARG A 21 6.04 -5.96 25.93
C ARG A 21 5.19 -5.16 26.90
N PRO A 22 5.38 -3.82 26.97
CA PRO A 22 4.55 -2.96 27.80
C PRO A 22 3.12 -2.91 27.26
N VAL A 23 2.15 -3.18 28.12
CA VAL A 23 0.71 -3.05 27.84
C VAL A 23 0.13 -2.03 28.83
N LEU A 24 -0.36 -0.93 28.28
CA LEU A 24 -1.06 0.11 29.03
C LEU A 24 -2.56 -0.07 28.84
N THR A 25 -3.29 -0.23 29.94
CA THR A 25 -4.77 -0.28 29.97
C THR A 25 -5.40 1.04 30.36
N CYS A 26 -4.60 2.10 30.54
CA CYS A 26 -5.11 3.42 30.85
C CYS A 26 -5.82 4.05 29.65
N ASP A 27 -6.98 4.63 29.91
CA ASP A 27 -7.73 5.43 28.94
C ASP A 27 -7.19 6.88 28.96
N PRO A 28 -6.64 7.39 27.85
CA PRO A 28 -6.15 8.76 27.77
C PRO A 28 -7.24 9.85 27.88
N PHE A 29 -8.53 9.49 27.85
CA PHE A 29 -9.63 10.45 28.03
C PHE A 29 -10.38 10.28 29.36
N GLY A 30 -10.18 9.15 30.05
CA GLY A 30 -10.92 8.82 31.28
C GLY A 30 -10.05 8.60 32.52
N ALA A 31 -8.87 8.01 32.38
CA ALA A 31 -8.10 7.48 33.51
C ALA A 31 -6.61 7.85 33.44
N ILE A 32 -6.31 9.13 33.22
CA ILE A 32 -4.95 9.68 33.31
C ILE A 32 -4.63 10.09 34.74
N LYS A 33 -3.51 9.59 35.27
CA LYS A 33 -2.98 9.98 36.59
C LYS A 33 -2.19 11.29 36.54
N GLU A 34 -1.34 11.44 35.52
CA GLU A 34 -0.43 12.56 35.36
C GLU A 34 -0.37 12.99 33.89
N PRO A 35 -0.22 14.30 33.57
CA PRO A 35 -0.18 14.77 32.19
C PRO A 35 0.95 14.13 31.37
N GLU A 36 2.05 13.73 31.99
CA GLU A 36 3.18 13.05 31.36
C GLU A 36 2.83 11.64 30.87
N CYS A 37 1.75 11.03 31.38
CA CYS A 37 1.26 9.75 30.86
C CYS A 37 0.78 9.86 29.42
N LEU A 38 0.29 11.02 28.96
CA LEU A 38 -0.07 11.25 27.55
C LEU A 38 1.14 11.12 26.64
N LEU A 39 2.28 11.70 27.04
CA LEU A 39 3.52 11.60 26.27
C LEU A 39 3.99 10.14 26.18
N LYS A 40 3.99 9.42 27.30
CA LYS A 40 4.33 7.98 27.32
C LYS A 40 3.40 7.17 26.42
N TRP A 41 2.11 7.50 26.41
CA TRP A 41 1.11 6.87 25.54
C TRP A 41 1.38 7.15 24.05
N GLN A 42 1.69 8.40 23.70
CA GLN A 42 2.08 8.79 22.34
C GLN A 42 3.33 8.02 21.88
N PHE A 43 4.36 7.92 22.72
CA PHE A 43 5.56 7.15 22.38
C PHE A 43 5.26 5.67 22.14
N LEU A 44 4.44 5.04 23.00
CA LEU A 44 4.08 3.64 22.83
C LEU A 44 3.26 3.41 21.55
N ARG A 45 2.39 4.34 21.19
CA ARG A 45 1.63 4.28 19.93
C ARG A 45 2.52 4.46 18.70
N LEU A 46 3.51 5.35 18.77
CA LEU A 46 4.49 5.56 17.71
C LEU A 46 5.38 4.32 17.50
N ASP A 47 5.86 3.70 18.57
CA ASP A 47 6.63 2.44 18.49
C ASP A 47 5.79 1.32 17.86
N GLN A 48 4.52 1.20 18.24
CA GLN A 48 3.59 0.25 17.61
C GLN A 48 3.43 0.51 16.10
N LEU A 49 3.27 1.78 15.71
CA LEU A 49 3.17 2.18 14.30
C LEU A 49 4.47 1.86 13.54
N HIS A 50 5.62 2.19 14.12
CA HIS A 50 6.93 1.93 13.52
C HIS A 50 7.12 0.44 13.22
N ARG A 51 6.85 -0.43 14.20
CA ARG A 51 6.94 -1.89 14.02
C ARG A 51 6.00 -2.41 12.94
N SER A 52 4.78 -1.85 12.85
CA SER A 52 3.83 -2.23 11.81
C SER A 52 4.33 -1.82 10.42
N TYR A 53 4.98 -0.66 10.32
CA TYR A 53 5.54 -0.17 9.08
C TYR A 53 6.78 -0.97 8.64
N GLU A 54 7.66 -1.34 9.56
CA GLU A 54 8.78 -2.25 9.28
C GLU A 54 8.30 -3.59 8.74
N ALA A 55 7.24 -4.16 9.35
CA ALA A 55 6.64 -5.41 8.86
C ALA A 55 6.06 -5.26 7.44
N LEU A 56 5.47 -4.11 7.12
CA LEU A 56 4.95 -3.80 5.78
C LEU A 56 6.09 -3.68 4.75
N LEU A 57 7.20 -3.03 5.10
CA LEU A 57 8.38 -2.93 4.25
C LEU A 57 8.97 -4.32 3.94
N ASP A 58 9.05 -5.19 4.94
CA ASP A 58 9.53 -6.55 4.74
C ASP A 58 8.60 -7.37 3.85
N LEU A 59 7.29 -7.17 3.95
CA LEU A 59 6.33 -7.76 3.04
C LEU A 59 6.55 -7.27 1.59
N HIS A 60 6.69 -5.96 1.40
CA HIS A 60 6.97 -5.38 0.08
C HIS A 60 8.26 -5.92 -0.53
N ARG A 61 9.33 -6.04 0.27
CA ARG A 61 10.60 -6.63 -0.18
C ARG A 61 10.44 -8.07 -0.67
N ARG A 62 9.58 -8.86 -0.02
CA ARG A 62 9.32 -10.26 -0.41
C ARG A 62 8.44 -10.38 -1.66
N ILE A 63 7.52 -9.43 -1.86
CA ILE A 63 6.56 -9.46 -2.98
C ILE A 63 7.14 -8.82 -4.24
N ALA A 64 8.09 -7.88 -4.13
CA ALA A 64 8.75 -7.24 -5.26
C ALA A 64 9.23 -8.21 -6.38
N PRO A 65 9.95 -9.32 -6.09
CA PRO A 65 10.37 -10.25 -7.14
C PRO A 65 9.23 -11.07 -7.75
N LEU A 66 8.08 -11.18 -7.07
CA LEU A 66 6.88 -11.78 -7.65
C LEU A 66 6.21 -10.81 -8.62
N GLN A 67 6.14 -9.53 -8.25
CA GLN A 67 5.62 -8.47 -9.13
C GLN A 67 6.42 -8.40 -10.43
N GLU A 68 7.75 -8.45 -10.36
CA GLU A 68 8.60 -8.46 -11.55
C GLU A 68 8.34 -9.69 -12.44
N ARG A 69 8.13 -10.86 -11.84
CA ARG A 69 7.82 -12.09 -12.61
C ARG A 69 6.43 -12.04 -13.26
N MET A 70 5.44 -11.48 -12.57
CA MET A 70 4.10 -11.30 -13.14
C MET A 70 4.12 -10.30 -14.30
N MET A 71 4.85 -9.20 -14.16
CA MET A 71 4.97 -8.20 -15.24
C MET A 71 5.62 -8.80 -16.48
N LYS A 72 6.76 -9.50 -16.31
CA LYS A 72 7.43 -10.20 -17.43
C LYS A 72 6.58 -11.28 -18.10
N HIS A 73 5.75 -11.98 -17.34
CA HIS A 73 4.86 -12.98 -17.92
C HIS A 73 3.74 -12.32 -18.71
N MET A 74 3.14 -11.25 -18.17
CA MET A 74 2.10 -10.48 -18.85
C MET A 74 2.61 -9.86 -20.16
N GLU A 75 3.83 -9.32 -20.16
CA GLU A 75 4.50 -8.82 -21.37
C GLU A 75 4.56 -9.90 -22.46
N ARG A 76 4.94 -11.14 -22.10
CA ARG A 76 4.99 -12.25 -23.07
C ARG A 76 3.62 -12.61 -23.63
N GLU A 77 2.59 -12.66 -22.80
CA GLU A 77 1.23 -12.96 -23.26
C GLU A 77 0.71 -11.89 -24.22
N LEU A 78 1.04 -10.62 -23.97
CA LEU A 78 0.71 -9.51 -24.88
C LEU A 78 1.47 -9.62 -26.20
N ASP A 79 2.76 -9.95 -26.17
CA ASP A 79 3.58 -10.15 -27.36
C ASP A 79 3.08 -11.34 -28.20
N GLU A 80 2.66 -12.43 -27.55
CA GLU A 80 2.08 -13.60 -28.22
C GLU A 80 0.72 -13.27 -28.86
N ALA A 81 -0.11 -12.49 -28.18
CA ALA A 81 -1.39 -12.03 -28.73
C ALA A 81 -1.21 -11.12 -29.96
N ASP A 82 -0.26 -10.17 -29.93
CA ASP A 82 0.00 -9.28 -31.07
C ASP A 82 0.61 -10.04 -32.26
N GLN A 83 1.51 -10.99 -32.01
CA GLN A 83 2.01 -11.90 -33.04
C GLN A 83 0.88 -12.74 -33.67
N ALA A 84 -0.07 -13.20 -32.86
CA ALA A 84 -1.25 -13.92 -33.33
C ALA A 84 -2.25 -13.05 -34.09
N ASP A 85 -2.18 -11.73 -34.00
CA ASP A 85 -2.98 -10.82 -34.85
C ASP A 85 -2.21 -10.37 -36.11
N THR A 86 -0.89 -10.60 -36.16
CA THR A 86 -0.03 -10.22 -37.28
C THR A 86 -0.39 -10.96 -38.58
N TRP A 87 -0.83 -12.23 -38.51
CA TRP A 87 -1.27 -12.96 -39.71
C TRP A 87 -2.55 -12.40 -40.34
N LYS A 88 -3.41 -11.73 -39.56
CA LYS A 88 -4.63 -11.09 -40.08
C LYS A 88 -4.27 -9.81 -40.83
N ARG A 89 -3.38 -8.99 -40.25
CA ARG A 89 -2.89 -7.74 -40.85
C ARG A 89 -2.06 -8.00 -42.12
N ALA A 90 -1.22 -9.04 -42.13
CA ALA A 90 -0.43 -9.39 -43.31
C ALA A 90 -1.29 -9.87 -44.50
N ALA A 91 -2.46 -10.46 -44.25
CA ALA A 91 -3.41 -10.82 -45.30
C ALA A 91 -4.16 -9.60 -45.86
N GLU A 92 -4.23 -8.49 -45.12
CA GLU A 92 -4.84 -7.23 -45.56
C GLU A 92 -3.87 -6.38 -46.42
N ASP A 93 -2.56 -6.61 -46.32
CA ASP A 93 -1.52 -5.86 -47.05
C ASP A 93 -1.12 -6.47 -48.41
N GLU A 94 -1.45 -7.75 -48.69
CA GLU A 94 -1.10 -8.43 -49.96
C GLU A 94 -2.15 -8.23 -51.08
N ASP A 95 -3.30 -7.65 -50.74
CA ASP A 95 -4.45 -7.44 -51.63
C ASP A 95 -4.57 -5.95 -52.04
N GLY A 96 -3.57 -5.45 -52.77
CA GLY A 96 -3.62 -4.07 -53.27
C GLY A 96 -4.71 -3.86 -54.32
N LEU A 97 -5.92 -3.41 -53.92
CA LEU A 97 -6.92 -2.71 -54.76
C LEU A 97 -7.86 -1.82 -53.91
N HIS A 98 -7.57 -0.51 -53.93
CA HIS A 98 -8.42 0.68 -53.84
C HIS A 98 -9.94 0.53 -53.56
N ASP A 99 -10.47 1.26 -52.57
CA ASP A 99 -11.67 2.09 -52.73
C ASP A 99 -11.66 3.28 -51.74
N ASP A 100 -11.84 4.48 -52.29
CA ASP A 100 -12.11 5.72 -51.55
C ASP A 100 -13.58 5.69 -51.11
N ASP A 101 -13.90 6.11 -49.88
CA ASP A 101 -15.00 7.07 -49.58
C ASP A 101 -15.35 7.13 -48.07
N ASP A 102 -15.37 8.38 -47.60
CA ASP A 102 -16.24 9.00 -46.58
C ASP A 102 -16.39 8.40 -45.16
N ASP A 103 -15.86 9.12 -44.16
CA ASP A 103 -16.69 9.93 -43.24
C ASP A 103 -15.79 10.71 -42.24
N ASP A 104 -15.36 11.90 -42.68
CA ASP A 104 -14.85 12.97 -41.81
C ASP A 104 -16.05 13.65 -41.13
N ASP A 105 -16.68 13.04 -40.12
CA ASP A 105 -17.57 13.75 -39.20
C ASP A 105 -18.00 12.90 -37.98
N ARG A 106 -17.21 12.91 -36.90
CA ARG A 106 -17.73 12.84 -35.51
C ARG A 106 -16.91 13.68 -34.55
N ASP A 107 -17.23 14.96 -34.58
CA ASP A 107 -17.30 15.86 -33.43
C ASP A 107 -17.69 15.11 -32.14
N GLY A 108 -16.89 15.25 -31.08
CA GLY A 108 -17.17 14.52 -29.83
C GLY A 108 -16.11 14.65 -28.74
N ALA A 109 -15.67 15.88 -28.46
CA ALA A 109 -14.86 16.20 -27.28
C ALA A 109 -15.41 15.51 -26.01
N ARG A 110 -14.63 14.59 -25.44
CA ARG A 110 -14.85 14.10 -24.07
C ARG A 110 -13.81 14.72 -23.14
N PRO A 111 -14.19 15.64 -22.24
CA PRO A 111 -13.31 16.06 -21.17
C PRO A 111 -13.20 14.89 -20.18
N TRP A 112 -12.00 14.35 -20.02
CA TRP A 112 -11.67 13.42 -18.94
C TRP A 112 -12.00 14.09 -17.60
N ARG A 113 -12.84 13.44 -16.80
CA ARG A 113 -13.23 13.89 -15.46
C ARG A 113 -12.80 12.85 -14.44
#